data_AF-A0A1R0WCV9-F1
#
_entry.id   AF-A0A1R0WCV9-F1
#
_cell.length_a   1.000
_cell.length_b   1.000
_cell.length_c   1.000
_cell.angle_alpha   90.00
_cell.angle_beta   90.00
_cell.angle_gamma   90.00
#
_symmetry.space_group_name_H-M   'P 1'
#
loop_
_entity.id
_entity.type
_entity.pdbx_description
1 polymer ?
#
loop_
_entity_poly.entity_id
_entity_poly.type
_entity_poly.pdbx_seq_one_letter_code
_entity_poly.pdbx_strand_id
1 'polypeptide(L)' 'MPKVTEVYVEATFTKSLPNYQNYKPTAGVRMTPSKDESTDEVFAYGWGVVHDQIAEQLKAFDDKPQSGTTKGLGK' A
#
# COMPACT_ATOMS: atom_id res chain seq x y z
N MET A 1 11.59 -14.29 27.36
CA MET A 1 11.25 -13.31 26.30
C MET A 1 9.75 -13.12 26.29
N PRO A 2 9.24 -11.88 26.15
CA PRO A 2 7.80 -11.65 25.98
C PRO A 2 7.30 -12.36 24.72
N LYS A 3 6.11 -12.94 24.79
CA LYS A 3 5.46 -13.61 23.64
C LYS A 3 4.81 -12.55 22.77
N VAL A 4 5.18 -12.50 21.50
CA VAL A 4 4.50 -11.66 20.49
C VAL A 4 3.12 -12.25 20.23
N THR A 5 2.07 -11.45 20.40
CA THR A 5 0.67 -11.86 20.24
C THR A 5 0.03 -11.32 18.97
N GLU A 6 0.59 -10.24 18.43
CA GLU A 6 0.10 -9.58 17.23
C GLU A 6 1.26 -8.90 16.51
N VAL A 7 1.23 -8.99 15.18
CA VAL A 7 2.10 -8.27 14.27
C VAL A 7 1.22 -7.38 13.40
N TYR A 8 1.56 -6.10 13.35
CA TYR A 8 0.93 -5.13 12.45
C TYR A 8 1.96 -4.57 11.49
N VAL A 9 1.66 -4.63 10.21
CA VAL A 9 2.49 -4.06 9.15
C VAL A 9 1.63 -3.11 8.34
N GLU A 10 2.12 -1.90 8.09
CA GLU A 10 1.47 -0.89 7.26
C GLU A 10 2.52 -0.16 6.42
N ALA A 11 2.19 0.15 5.17
CA ALA A 11 2.93 1.10 4.37
C ALA A 11 1.99 2.07 3.65
N THR A 12 2.51 3.27 3.43
CA THR A 12 1.91 4.28 2.58
C THR A 12 2.90 4.64 1.50
N PHE A 13 2.49 4.52 0.24
CA PHE A 13 3.26 5.04 -0.90
C PHE A 13 2.77 6.45 -1.23
N THR A 14 3.66 7.34 -1.65
CA THR A 14 3.29 8.71 -2.04
C THR A 14 3.81 9.01 -3.45
N LYS A 15 2.88 9.21 -4.39
CA LYS A 15 3.16 9.67 -5.76
C LYS A 15 2.70 11.12 -5.91
N SER A 16 3.65 12.03 -6.08
CA SER A 16 3.35 13.42 -6.41
C SER A 16 2.78 13.50 -7.83
N LEU A 17 1.62 14.14 -7.99
CA LEU A 17 1.01 14.37 -9.30
C LEU A 17 1.33 15.79 -9.80
N PRO A 18 1.36 16.03 -11.13
CA PRO A 18 1.72 17.34 -11.69
C PRO A 18 0.76 18.48 -11.32
N ASN A 19 -0.44 18.17 -10.84
CA ASN A 19 -1.52 19.11 -10.53
C ASN A 19 -1.58 19.51 -9.04
N TYR A 20 -0.45 19.45 -8.32
CA TYR A 20 -0.37 19.71 -6.87
C TYR A 20 -1.21 18.77 -6.00
N GLN A 21 -1.63 17.62 -6.55
CA GLN A 21 -2.26 16.56 -5.78
C GLN A 21 -1.24 15.44 -5.50
N ASN A 22 -1.53 14.63 -4.49
CA ASN A 22 -0.75 13.43 -4.20
C ASN A 22 -1.67 12.22 -4.27
N TYR A 23 -1.25 11.18 -4.97
CA TYR A 23 -1.87 9.87 -4.84
C TYR A 23 -1.14 9.10 -3.72
N LYS A 24 -1.89 8.69 -2.70
CA LYS A 24 -1.34 8.06 -1.50
C LYS A 24 -2.07 6.76 -1.15
N PRO A 25 -1.79 5.65 -1.84
CA PRO A 25 -2.31 4.36 -1.44
C PRO A 25 -1.65 3.93 -0.13
N THR A 26 -2.49 3.44 0.79
CA THR A 26 -2.08 2.88 2.08
C THR A 26 -2.63 1.47 2.17
N ALA A 27 -1.81 0.55 2.67
CA ALA A 27 -2.18 -0.82 2.93
C ALA A 27 -1.59 -1.29 4.25
N GLY A 28 -2.33 -2.14 4.95
CA GLY A 28 -1.88 -2.71 6.21
C GLY A 28 -2.56 -4.03 6.53
N VAL A 29 -1.88 -4.86 7.31
CA VAL A 29 -2.37 -6.17 7.71
C VAL A 29 -2.01 -6.44 9.18
N ARG A 30 -2.98 -6.96 9.94
CA ARG A 30 -2.77 -7.50 11.29
C ARG A 30 -2.76 -9.01 11.23
N MET A 31 -1.80 -9.62 11.93
CA MET A 31 -1.62 -11.06 11.95
C MET A 31 -1.27 -11.51 13.36
N THR A 32 -1.66 -12.73 13.70
CA THR A 32 -1.33 -13.36 14.98
C THR A 32 -0.38 -14.52 14.68
N PRO A 33 0.87 -14.50 15.20
CA PRO A 33 1.80 -15.61 15.01
C PRO A 33 1.23 -16.92 15.57
N SER A 34 1.29 -17.99 14.78
CA SER A 34 0.98 -19.33 15.25
C SER A 34 2.04 -19.82 16.25
N LYS A 35 1.75 -20.89 17.00
CA LYS A 35 2.69 -21.43 18.01
C LYS A 35 4.03 -21.87 17.43
N ASP A 36 4.04 -22.26 16.17
CA ASP A 36 5.19 -22.82 15.46
C ASP A 36 5.80 -21.86 14.43
N GLU A 37 5.22 -20.65 14.27
CA GLU A 37 5.74 -19.63 13.37
C GLU A 37 6.67 -18.68 14.11
N SER A 38 7.80 -18.35 13.47
CA SER A 38 8.65 -17.28 13.96
C SER A 38 8.03 -15.91 13.66
N THR A 39 8.28 -14.94 14.53
CA THR A 39 7.84 -13.56 14.33
C THR A 39 8.38 -12.98 13.01
N ASP A 40 9.60 -13.35 12.62
CA ASP A 40 10.26 -12.87 11.41
C ASP A 40 9.54 -13.38 10.14
N GLU A 41 9.10 -14.64 10.12
CA GLU A 41 8.29 -15.19 9.03
C GLU A 41 6.95 -14.46 8.89
N VAL A 42 6.29 -14.19 10.02
CA VAL A 42 5.02 -13.45 10.03
C VAL A 42 5.21 -12.03 9.52
N PHE A 43 6.30 -11.34 9.91
CA PHE A 43 6.63 -10.02 9.36
C PHE A 43 6.91 -10.06 7.86
N ALA A 44 7.71 -11.02 7.39
CA ALA A 44 8.03 -11.17 5.98
C ALA A 44 6.78 -11.40 5.12
N TYR A 45 5.88 -12.27 5.60
CA TYR A 45 4.59 -12.50 4.96
C TYR A 45 3.73 -11.22 4.93
N GLY A 46 3.64 -10.51 6.06
CA GLY A 46 2.89 -9.25 6.12
C GLY A 46 3.40 -8.19 5.14
N TRP A 47 4.71 -8.07 5.01
CA TRP A 47 5.33 -7.17 4.03
C TRP A 47 4.98 -7.55 2.59
N GLY A 48 4.94 -8.85 2.27
CA GLY A 48 4.49 -9.33 0.97
C GLY A 48 3.03 -8.93 0.67
N VAL A 49 2.12 -9.14 1.63
CA VAL A 49 0.70 -8.75 1.48
C VAL A 49 0.55 -7.25 1.26
N VAL A 50 1.23 -6.44 2.07
CA VAL A 50 1.18 -4.97 1.95
C VAL A 50 1.76 -4.50 0.62
N HIS A 51 2.87 -5.09 0.18
CA HIS A 51 3.46 -4.82 -1.13
C HIS A 51 2.46 -5.09 -2.26
N ASP A 52 1.83 -6.26 -2.27
CA ASP A 52 0.93 -6.67 -3.35
C ASP A 52 -0.31 -5.78 -3.41
N GLN A 53 -0.87 -5.39 -2.25
CA GLN A 53 -1.99 -4.46 -2.17
C GLN A 53 -1.64 -3.06 -2.69
N ILE A 54 -0.43 -2.55 -2.40
CA ILE A 54 0.03 -1.26 -2.93
C ILE A 54 0.25 -1.38 -4.44
N ALA A 55 0.87 -2.46 -4.91
CA ALA A 55 1.12 -2.69 -6.33
C ALA A 55 -0.18 -2.76 -7.15
N GLU A 56 -1.20 -3.44 -6.63
CA GLU A 56 -2.53 -3.50 -7.26
C GLU A 56 -3.19 -2.12 -7.32
N GLN A 57 -3.12 -1.35 -6.22
CA GLN A 57 -3.64 0.03 -6.19
C GLN A 57 -2.94 0.94 -7.19
N LEU A 58 -1.61 0.83 -7.32
CA LEU A 58 -0.82 1.58 -8.30
C LEU A 58 -1.15 1.19 -9.74
N LYS A 59 -1.30 -0.11 -10.01
CA LYS A 59 -1.71 -0.60 -11.32
C LYS A 59 -3.11 -0.08 -11.69
N ALA A 60 -4.06 -0.18 -10.77
CA ALA A 60 -5.42 0.33 -10.96
C ALA A 60 -5.48 1.86 -11.12
N PHE A 61 -4.49 2.59 -10.59
CA PHE A 61 -4.34 4.03 -10.82
C PHE A 61 -3.81 4.33 -12.24
N ASP A 62 -2.80 3.60 -12.70
CA ASP A 62 -2.20 3.81 -14.03
C ASP A 62 -3.11 3.31 -15.17
N ASP A 63 -3.92 2.27 -14.94
CA ASP A 63 -4.89 1.72 -15.93
C ASP A 63 -6.12 2.62 -16.14
N LYS A 64 -6.36 3.60 -15.25
CA LYS A 64 -7.48 4.54 -15.41
C LYS A 64 -7.07 5.64 -16.39
N PRO A 65 -7.85 5.91 -17.46
CA PRO A 65 -7.62 7.09 -18.28
C PRO A 65 -7.68 8.32 -17.37
N GLN A 66 -6.58 9.07 -17.29
CA GLN A 66 -6.50 10.32 -16.55
C GLN A 66 -7.41 11.37 -17.21
N SER A 67 -8.72 11.21 -17.04
CA SER A 67 -9.75 12.15 -17.47
C SER A 67 -9.67 13.38 -16.57
N GLY A 68 -8.75 14.27 -16.89
CA GLY A 68 -8.53 15.48 -16.09
C GLY A 68 -7.61 16.51 -16.74
N THR A 69 -7.40 16.44 -18.06
CA THR A 69 -6.66 17.49 -18.79
C THR A 69 -7.47 17.99 -19.98
N THR A 70 -8.73 18.39 -19.75
CA THR A 70 -9.30 19.46 -20.56
C THR A 70 -8.49 20.72 -20.28
N LYS A 71 -7.47 20.96 -21.11
CA LYS A 71 -6.84 22.26 -21.30
C LYS A 71 -7.95 23.31 -21.41
N GLY A 72 -8.18 24.06 -20.34
CA GLY A 72 -8.88 25.33 -20.40
C GLY A 72 -8.03 26.36 -21.14
N LEU A 73 -7.91 26.20 -22.45
CA LEU A 73 -7.43 27.19 -23.40
C LEU A 73 -8.41 27.13 -24.58
N GLY A 74 -9.54 27.83 -24.41
CA GLY A 74 -10.63 27.81 -25.36
C GLY A 74 -11.44 29.09 -25.27
N LYS A 75 -10.87 30.14 -25.87
CA LYS A 75 -11.40 31.48 -26.20
C LYS A 75 -11.49 32.51 -25.09
#